data_AF-A0A2E7SPN4-F1
#
_entry.id   AF-A0A2E7SPN4-F1
#
_cell.length_a   1.000
_cell.length_b   1.000
_cell.length_c   1.000
_cell.angle_alpha   90.00
_cell.angle_beta   90.00
_cell.angle_gamma   90.00
#
_symmetry.space_group_name_H-M   'P 1'
#
loop_
_entity.id
_entity.type
_entity.pdbx_description
1 polymer ?
#
loop_
_entity_poly.entity_id
_entity_poly.type
_entity_poly.pdbx_seq_one_letter_code
_entity_poly.pdbx_strand_id
1 'polypeptide(L)'
;MDHFILPGETAVIEALIRNPAENKAATVTPTGNWNLTENDANETVAKLVLSPSEADKGALLDIALEAENIEGSQLFEWQIYVPSASEQQVEITEILANPTAKESDPQYNPLRRETPSSSNKISVEDEYIEIANLGQVDVDMEGWSLSDAVALRSNFYEGDVLAKRGAVIVYGGRLSGSEPILGDGVLALPATESTSGLGLNNSGDTVTLRNAEGYVIDRIKFGKAPGGGSLTRHPGPSAPFVAHANIAGKGISPGAWPSGAPFTEEPFLPVPEVVIRAEVIDGKISLSWEAAPTATYTVLGSQAVNGPYKPLTERLVFDGGSGSFSSPAKAATQFFIIKVD
;
A
#
# COMPACT_ATOMS: atom_id res chain seq x y z
N MET A 1 13.11 -18.86 -3.29
CA MET A 1 12.29 -17.63 -3.42
C MET A 1 12.80 -16.69 -2.35
N ASP A 2 13.08 -15.44 -2.72
CA ASP A 2 13.60 -14.47 -1.77
C ASP A 2 12.43 -13.89 -0.98
N HIS A 3 12.56 -13.95 0.34
CA HIS A 3 11.54 -13.48 1.28
C HIS A 3 12.17 -12.55 2.30
N PHE A 4 11.34 -11.69 2.87
CA PHE A 4 11.66 -10.99 4.09
C PHE A 4 10.59 -11.29 5.13
N ILE A 5 10.92 -11.04 6.39
CA ILE A 5 9.98 -11.15 7.51
C ILE A 5 10.30 -10.05 8.52
N LEU A 6 9.28 -9.38 9.01
CA LEU A 6 9.46 -8.32 10.00
C LEU A 6 9.52 -8.91 11.42
N PRO A 7 10.28 -8.29 12.34
CA PRO A 7 10.22 -8.66 13.75
C PRO A 7 8.79 -8.68 14.29
N GLY A 8 8.46 -9.73 15.05
CA GLY A 8 7.11 -9.94 15.58
C GLY A 8 6.13 -10.61 14.62
N GLU A 9 6.46 -10.74 13.33
CA GLU A 9 5.72 -11.62 12.42
C GLU A 9 6.06 -13.08 12.66
N THR A 10 5.24 -13.97 12.10
CA THR A 10 5.51 -15.41 12.12
C THR A 10 5.27 -16.00 10.74
N ALA A 11 6.26 -16.74 10.25
CA ALA A 11 6.16 -17.54 9.03
C ALA A 11 6.32 -19.02 9.35
N VAL A 12 5.63 -19.86 8.58
CA VAL A 12 5.74 -21.31 8.67
C VAL A 12 6.19 -21.83 7.31
N ILE A 13 7.26 -22.62 7.30
CA ILE A 13 7.72 -23.33 6.12
C ILE A 13 7.48 -24.81 6.36
N GLU A 14 6.75 -25.44 5.45
CA GLU A 14 6.52 -26.88 5.44
C GLU A 14 7.08 -27.46 4.14
N ALA A 15 7.88 -28.52 4.26
CA ALA A 15 8.44 -29.24 3.14
C ALA A 15 8.16 -30.74 3.31
N LEU A 16 7.87 -31.41 2.20
CA LEU A 16 7.69 -32.85 2.13
C LEU A 16 8.77 -33.44 1.24
N ILE A 17 9.66 -34.24 1.84
CA ILE A 17 10.80 -34.85 1.16
C ILE A 17 10.47 -36.31 0.88
N ARG A 18 10.51 -36.66 -0.41
CA ARG A 18 10.22 -38.00 -0.91
C ARG A 18 11.49 -38.61 -1.48
N ASN A 19 11.80 -39.83 -1.07
CA ASN A 19 12.87 -40.62 -1.68
C ASN A 19 12.26 -41.53 -2.77
N PRO A 20 12.57 -41.31 -4.07
CA PRO A 20 12.01 -42.13 -5.14
C PRO A 20 12.72 -43.50 -5.28
N ALA A 21 13.92 -43.66 -4.72
CA ALA A 21 14.79 -44.80 -4.98
C ALA A 21 14.52 -46.01 -4.05
N GLU A 22 13.91 -45.79 -2.88
CA GLU A 22 13.69 -46.83 -1.88
C GLU A 22 12.34 -46.68 -1.17
N ASN A 23 11.81 -47.78 -0.62
CA ASN A 23 10.68 -47.73 0.31
C ASN A 23 11.16 -47.32 1.73
N LYS A 24 11.96 -46.25 1.80
CA LYS A 24 12.57 -45.68 3.00
C LYS A 24 12.75 -44.18 2.85
N ALA A 25 12.67 -43.43 3.95
CA ALA A 25 12.94 -42.01 3.96
C ALA A 25 14.39 -41.68 3.53
N ALA A 26 14.56 -40.52 2.91
CA ALA A 26 15.88 -39.94 2.69
C ALA A 26 16.48 -39.51 4.03
N THR A 27 17.80 -39.45 4.11
CA THR A 27 18.45 -38.77 5.25
C THR A 27 18.31 -37.28 5.03
N VAL A 28 17.76 -36.55 6.00
CA VAL A 28 17.57 -35.10 5.91
C VAL A 28 18.38 -34.39 6.97
N THR A 29 19.30 -33.52 6.53
CA THR A 29 20.15 -32.68 7.38
C THR A 29 19.62 -31.23 7.33
N PRO A 30 19.10 -30.69 8.44
CA PRO A 30 18.59 -29.32 8.46
C PRO A 30 19.66 -28.29 8.85
N THR A 31 19.60 -27.12 8.21
CA THR A 31 20.21 -25.87 8.69
C THR A 31 19.10 -24.99 9.25
N GLY A 32 19.23 -24.61 10.52
CA GLY A 32 18.17 -23.91 11.28
C GLY A 32 17.32 -24.85 12.14
N ASN A 33 16.30 -24.30 12.79
CA ASN A 33 15.52 -24.98 13.83
C ASN A 33 14.33 -25.79 13.27
N TRP A 34 14.59 -26.67 12.31
CA TRP A 34 13.56 -27.52 11.71
C TRP A 34 13.07 -28.61 12.67
N ASN A 35 11.77 -28.86 12.66
CA ASN A 35 11.16 -30.06 13.21
C ASN A 35 10.99 -31.09 12.08
N LEU A 36 11.62 -32.26 12.21
CA LEU A 36 11.56 -33.33 11.22
C LEU A 36 10.78 -34.52 11.78
N THR A 37 9.81 -35.02 11.01
CA THR A 37 9.08 -36.25 11.33
C THR A 37 8.98 -37.14 10.10
N GLU A 38 9.02 -38.46 10.29
CA GLU A 38 8.76 -39.44 9.22
C GLU A 38 7.28 -39.87 9.28
N ASN A 39 6.62 -39.94 8.13
CA ASN A 39 5.23 -40.37 8.03
C ASN A 39 5.10 -41.86 7.66
N ASP A 40 3.87 -42.38 7.68
CA ASP A 40 3.59 -43.79 7.35
C ASP A 40 3.92 -44.19 5.90
N ALA A 41 4.22 -43.22 5.03
CA ALA A 41 4.64 -43.42 3.65
C ALA A 41 6.18 -43.35 3.48
N ASN A 42 6.95 -43.34 4.58
CA ASN A 42 8.40 -43.15 4.60
C ASN A 42 8.85 -41.83 3.94
N GLU A 43 8.06 -40.77 4.08
CA GLU A 43 8.42 -39.42 3.65
C GLU A 43 8.84 -38.60 4.88
N THR A 44 9.82 -37.72 4.71
CA THR A 44 10.18 -36.77 5.77
C THR A 44 9.34 -35.51 5.63
N VAL A 45 8.56 -35.19 6.65
CA VAL A 45 7.87 -33.92 6.82
C VAL A 45 8.78 -33.00 7.62
N ALA A 46 9.17 -31.88 7.03
CA ALA A 46 9.98 -30.86 7.66
C ALA A 46 9.13 -29.62 7.91
N LYS A 47 9.12 -29.12 9.14
CA LYS A 47 8.41 -27.91 9.54
C LYS A 47 9.32 -26.94 10.26
N LEU A 48 9.33 -25.70 9.81
CA LEU A 48 10.04 -24.59 10.47
C LEU A 48 9.03 -23.49 10.82
N VAL A 49 9.15 -22.95 12.03
CA VAL A 49 8.44 -21.76 12.47
C VAL A 49 9.47 -20.66 12.68
N LEU A 50 9.33 -19.56 11.96
CA LEU A 50 10.19 -18.39 12.05
C LEU A 50 9.45 -17.28 12.78
N SER A 51 10.09 -16.73 13.80
CA SER A 51 9.59 -15.60 14.59
C SER A 51 10.77 -14.70 14.94
N PRO A 52 11.29 -13.92 13.98
CA PRO A 52 12.42 -13.02 14.24
C PRO A 52 12.02 -11.98 15.29
N SER A 53 13.02 -11.60 16.08
CA SER A 53 12.94 -10.59 17.12
C SER A 53 13.60 -9.30 16.68
N GLU A 54 13.50 -8.27 17.53
CA GLU A 54 14.22 -7.01 17.34
C GLU A 54 15.75 -7.20 17.24
N ALA A 55 16.30 -8.27 17.81
CA ALA A 55 17.73 -8.57 17.76
C ALA A 55 18.17 -9.12 16.39
N ASP A 56 17.24 -9.59 15.56
CA ASP A 56 17.52 -10.21 14.27
C ASP A 56 17.55 -9.19 13.11
N LYS A 57 17.26 -7.91 13.38
CA LYS A 57 17.25 -6.85 12.36
C LYS A 57 18.59 -6.76 11.60
N GLY A 58 18.51 -6.75 10.28
CA GLY A 58 19.65 -6.76 9.37
C GLY A 58 20.25 -8.15 9.12
N ALA A 59 19.72 -9.21 9.73
CA ALA A 59 20.25 -10.56 9.53
C ALA A 59 19.60 -11.26 8.33
N LEU A 60 20.41 -12.03 7.60
CA LEU A 60 19.92 -13.09 6.72
C LEU A 60 19.79 -14.37 7.55
N LEU A 61 18.59 -14.92 7.62
CA LEU A 61 18.34 -16.21 8.25
C LEU A 61 18.77 -17.31 7.27
N ASP A 62 19.88 -17.98 7.59
CA ASP A 62 20.37 -19.11 6.81
C ASP A 62 19.60 -20.38 7.18
N ILE A 63 18.81 -20.87 6.21
CA ILE A 63 17.87 -21.96 6.40
C ILE A 63 17.96 -22.88 5.19
N ALA A 64 18.21 -24.16 5.45
CA ALA A 64 18.31 -25.16 4.41
C ALA A 64 17.84 -26.55 4.86
N LEU A 65 17.52 -27.38 3.88
CA LEU A 65 17.33 -28.82 4.03
C LEU A 65 18.18 -29.52 2.97
N GLU A 66 19.13 -30.34 3.41
CA GLU A 66 19.87 -31.25 2.54
C GLU A 66 19.30 -32.65 2.66
N ALA A 67 18.81 -33.20 1.55
CA ALA A 67 18.28 -34.56 1.48
C ALA A 67 19.24 -35.46 0.71
N GLU A 68 19.62 -36.60 1.31
CA GLU A 68 20.58 -37.54 0.76
C GLU A 68 20.02 -38.96 0.68
N ASN A 69 20.35 -39.65 -0.42
CA ASN A 69 20.18 -41.09 -0.57
C ASN A 69 21.41 -41.72 -1.23
N ILE A 70 21.35 -43.01 -1.57
CA ILE A 70 22.47 -43.72 -2.21
C ILE A 70 22.77 -43.26 -3.64
N GLU A 71 21.85 -42.54 -4.28
CA GLU A 71 21.97 -42.07 -5.67
C GLU A 71 22.49 -40.63 -5.75
N GLY A 72 22.31 -39.82 -4.70
CA GLY A 72 22.83 -38.46 -4.63
C GLY A 72 22.25 -37.62 -3.49
N SER A 73 22.52 -36.31 -3.55
CA SER A 73 22.00 -35.31 -2.62
C SER A 73 21.27 -34.18 -3.35
N GLN A 74 20.33 -33.56 -2.66
CA GLN A 74 19.61 -32.36 -3.10
C GLN A 74 19.55 -31.36 -1.95
N LEU A 75 19.97 -30.12 -2.22
CA LEU A 75 19.89 -29.01 -1.29
C LEU A 75 18.70 -28.11 -1.61
N PHE A 76 17.97 -27.70 -0.58
CA PHE A 76 16.91 -26.69 -0.64
C PHE A 76 17.28 -25.55 0.29
N GLU A 77 17.41 -24.34 -0.24
CA GLU A 77 17.80 -23.15 0.51
C GLU A 77 16.71 -22.08 0.48
N TRP A 78 16.55 -21.40 1.61
CA TRP A 78 15.69 -20.24 1.74
C TRP A 78 16.54 -19.05 2.22
N GLN A 79 16.50 -17.96 1.45
CA GLN A 79 17.06 -16.68 1.87
C GLN A 79 15.93 -15.84 2.45
N ILE A 80 15.95 -15.70 3.78
CA ILE A 80 14.94 -14.96 4.52
C ILE A 80 15.61 -13.81 5.25
N TYR A 81 15.40 -12.60 4.74
CA TYR A 81 15.99 -11.40 5.30
C TYR A 81 15.09 -10.81 6.39
N VAL A 82 15.69 -10.33 7.48
CA VAL A 82 15.02 -9.47 8.46
C VAL A 82 15.50 -8.05 8.21
N PRO A 83 14.68 -7.15 7.64
CA PRO A 83 15.13 -5.79 7.32
C PRO A 83 15.69 -5.06 8.54
N SER A 84 16.72 -4.26 8.33
CA SER A 84 17.28 -3.39 9.37
C SER A 84 16.24 -2.39 9.89
N ALA A 85 16.51 -1.76 11.04
CA ALA A 85 15.57 -0.81 11.62
C ALA A 85 15.21 0.37 10.69
N SER A 86 16.15 0.83 9.86
CA SER A 86 15.90 1.87 8.86
C SER A 86 15.12 1.35 7.66
N GLU A 87 15.44 0.17 7.15
CA GLU A 87 14.73 -0.42 6.00
C GLU A 87 13.28 -0.77 6.33
N GLN A 88 12.98 -1.13 7.58
CA GLN A 88 11.59 -1.32 8.04
C GLN A 88 10.73 -0.06 7.97
N GLN A 89 11.33 1.10 7.75
CA GLN A 89 10.61 2.37 7.58
C GLN A 89 10.49 2.79 6.10
N VAL A 90 11.05 2.01 5.18
CA VAL A 90 11.01 2.28 3.74
C VAL A 90 9.93 1.44 3.10
N GLU A 91 8.94 2.09 2.50
CA GLU A 91 7.76 1.42 1.95
C GLU A 91 7.38 1.97 0.58
N ILE A 92 6.84 1.11 -0.27
CA ILE A 92 6.08 1.54 -1.44
C ILE A 92 4.73 2.04 -0.94
N THR A 93 4.42 3.32 -1.17
CA THR A 93 3.24 3.99 -0.57
C THR A 93 2.19 4.44 -1.58
N GLU A 94 2.57 4.73 -2.83
CA GLU A 94 1.65 5.19 -3.87
C GLU A 94 2.08 4.69 -5.26
N ILE A 95 1.10 4.33 -6.09
CA ILE A 95 1.33 3.86 -7.46
C ILE A 95 0.30 4.47 -8.40
N LEU A 96 0.79 5.17 -9.43
CA LEU A 96 -0.03 5.64 -10.54
C LEU A 96 0.31 4.85 -11.81
N ALA A 97 -0.54 3.89 -12.16
CA ALA A 97 -0.38 3.10 -13.40
C ALA A 97 -1.20 3.65 -14.57
N ASN A 98 -2.28 4.40 -14.31
CA ASN A 98 -3.20 4.85 -15.35
C ASN A 98 -3.41 6.38 -15.33
N PRO A 99 -2.36 7.17 -15.63
CA PRO A 99 -2.46 8.63 -15.61
C PRO A 99 -3.46 9.16 -16.64
N THR A 100 -4.14 10.26 -16.30
CA THR A 100 -5.14 10.88 -17.19
C THR A 100 -4.50 11.79 -18.23
N ALA A 101 -4.92 11.67 -19.48
CA ALA A 101 -4.54 12.59 -20.55
C ALA A 101 -5.50 13.79 -20.70
N LYS A 102 -6.53 13.87 -19.87
CA LYS A 102 -7.54 14.92 -19.93
C LYS A 102 -7.13 16.09 -19.05
N GLU A 103 -6.74 17.20 -19.66
CA GLU A 103 -6.23 18.40 -18.97
C GLU A 103 -7.19 19.00 -17.93
N SER A 104 -8.49 18.74 -18.05
CA SER A 104 -9.49 19.22 -17.08
C SER A 104 -9.55 18.37 -15.80
N ASP A 105 -8.91 17.20 -15.78
CA ASP A 105 -8.97 16.31 -14.63
C ASP A 105 -8.03 16.82 -13.53
N PRO A 106 -8.44 16.80 -12.25
CA PRO A 106 -7.62 17.28 -11.14
C PRO A 106 -6.24 16.60 -11.00
N GLN A 107 -6.10 15.39 -11.55
CA GLN A 107 -4.90 14.56 -11.49
C GLN A 107 -4.02 14.69 -12.75
N TYR A 108 -4.38 15.56 -13.70
CA TYR A 108 -3.53 15.85 -14.86
C TYR A 108 -2.19 16.47 -14.43
N ASN A 109 -1.10 16.10 -15.12
CA ASN A 109 0.28 16.48 -14.75
C ASN A 109 0.62 16.13 -13.28
N PRO A 110 0.53 14.84 -12.89
CA PRO A 110 0.70 14.40 -11.51
C PRO A 110 2.07 14.75 -10.93
N LEU A 111 3.08 14.83 -11.79
CA LEU A 111 4.47 15.13 -11.45
C LEU A 111 4.81 16.62 -11.50
N ARG A 112 3.80 17.49 -11.70
CA ARG A 112 3.90 18.96 -11.64
C ARG A 112 5.00 19.56 -12.52
N ARG A 113 5.23 18.96 -13.69
CA ARG A 113 6.23 19.44 -14.65
C ARG A 113 5.85 20.83 -15.16
N GLU A 114 6.84 21.69 -15.41
CA GLU A 114 6.63 22.99 -16.08
C GLU A 114 5.99 22.80 -17.46
N THR A 115 6.50 21.80 -18.20
CA THR A 115 5.93 21.37 -19.47
C THR A 115 5.34 19.97 -19.29
N PRO A 116 4.01 19.85 -19.22
CA PRO A 116 3.34 18.55 -19.13
C PRO A 116 3.69 17.64 -20.32
N SER A 117 3.65 16.34 -20.06
CA SER A 117 3.83 15.30 -21.09
C SER A 117 2.77 15.44 -22.17
N SER A 118 3.13 15.17 -23.43
CA SER A 118 2.16 15.17 -24.52
C SER A 118 1.15 14.03 -24.35
N SER A 119 -0.10 14.23 -24.81
CA SER A 119 -1.20 13.27 -24.58
C SER A 119 -0.92 11.84 -25.07
N ASN A 120 -0.07 11.66 -26.08
CA ASN A 120 0.36 10.35 -26.60
C ASN A 120 1.54 9.71 -25.83
N LYS A 121 2.01 10.36 -24.76
CA LYS A 121 3.15 9.92 -23.94
C LYS A 121 2.81 9.80 -22.45
N ILE A 122 1.71 10.39 -22.00
CA ILE A 122 1.27 10.37 -20.59
C ILE A 122 1.22 8.96 -20.00
N SER A 123 0.72 7.97 -20.75
CA SER A 123 0.66 6.58 -20.26
C SER A 123 2.03 5.91 -20.03
N VAL A 124 3.13 6.60 -20.32
CA VAL A 124 4.49 6.14 -20.08
C VAL A 124 5.27 7.16 -19.25
N GLU A 125 5.08 8.47 -19.50
CA GLU A 125 5.84 9.56 -18.87
C GLU A 125 5.28 10.02 -17.51
N ASP A 126 4.03 9.67 -17.19
CA ASP A 126 3.36 10.14 -15.97
C ASP A 126 3.02 8.99 -15.01
N GLU A 127 3.33 7.74 -15.38
CA GLU A 127 3.32 6.64 -14.42
C GLU A 127 4.35 6.90 -13.32
N TYR A 128 4.04 6.54 -12.08
CA TYR A 128 5.02 6.59 -11.00
C TYR A 128 4.80 5.54 -9.92
N ILE A 129 5.87 5.27 -9.20
CA ILE A 129 5.91 4.52 -7.94
C ILE A 129 6.55 5.44 -6.90
N GLU A 130 5.87 5.64 -5.78
CA GLU A 130 6.37 6.34 -4.61
C GLU A 130 6.94 5.35 -3.61
N ILE A 131 8.16 5.64 -3.15
CA ILE A 131 8.82 4.96 -2.04
C ILE A 131 9.04 6.01 -0.96
N ALA A 132 8.42 5.84 0.20
CA ALA A 132 8.52 6.79 1.31
C ALA A 132 9.37 6.23 2.44
N ASN A 133 10.11 7.11 3.13
CA ASN A 133 10.76 6.81 4.40
C ASN A 133 9.93 7.43 5.53
N LEU A 134 9.22 6.57 6.23
CA LEU A 134 8.34 6.95 7.34
C LEU A 134 9.13 7.18 8.65
N GLY A 135 10.42 6.86 8.63
CA GLY A 135 11.35 6.93 9.75
C GLY A 135 11.99 8.30 9.94
N GLN A 136 12.97 8.35 10.84
CA GLN A 136 13.62 9.59 11.31
C GLN A 136 15.10 9.69 10.89
N VAL A 137 15.57 8.77 10.05
CA VAL A 137 16.96 8.69 9.60
C VAL A 137 16.95 8.57 8.07
N ASP A 138 17.87 9.27 7.41
CA ASP A 138 18.04 9.19 5.96
C ASP A 138 18.51 7.77 5.58
N VAL A 139 18.03 7.28 4.43
CA VAL A 139 18.41 5.97 3.90
C VAL A 139 19.20 6.18 2.62
N ASP A 140 20.44 5.69 2.62
CA ASP A 140 21.25 5.59 1.41
C ASP A 140 20.70 4.49 0.52
N MET A 141 20.31 4.84 -0.70
CA MET A 141 19.75 3.91 -1.65
C MET A 141 20.77 3.44 -2.68
N GLU A 142 22.05 3.78 -2.57
CA GLU A 142 23.06 3.30 -3.53
C GLU A 142 22.99 1.77 -3.69
N GLY A 143 22.86 1.30 -4.94
CA GLY A 143 22.78 -0.13 -5.28
C GLY A 143 21.41 -0.76 -5.07
N TRP A 144 20.42 -0.04 -4.54
CA TRP A 144 19.04 -0.52 -4.46
C TRP A 144 18.45 -0.68 -5.86
N SER A 145 17.38 -1.45 -5.96
CA SER A 145 16.68 -1.67 -7.24
C SER A 145 15.17 -1.77 -7.10
N LEU A 146 14.47 -1.35 -8.15
CA LEU A 146 13.04 -1.46 -8.31
C LEU A 146 12.75 -2.30 -9.57
N SER A 147 12.01 -3.38 -9.41
CA SER A 147 11.62 -4.27 -10.51
C SER A 147 10.13 -4.56 -10.49
N ASP A 148 9.59 -5.00 -11.63
CA ASP A 148 8.28 -5.64 -11.68
C ASP A 148 8.41 -7.16 -11.88
N ALA A 149 7.33 -7.82 -12.33
CA ALA A 149 7.34 -9.26 -12.59
C ALA A 149 8.18 -9.70 -13.80
N VAL A 150 8.57 -8.77 -14.69
CA VAL A 150 9.19 -9.08 -15.99
C VAL A 150 10.53 -8.39 -16.22
N ALA A 151 10.83 -7.28 -15.55
CA ALA A 151 12.02 -6.48 -15.78
C ALA A 151 12.46 -5.66 -14.55
N LEU A 152 13.76 -5.37 -14.52
CA LEU A 152 14.32 -4.27 -13.74
C LEU A 152 13.80 -2.94 -14.33
N ARG A 153 13.37 -2.02 -13.46
CA ARG A 153 12.77 -0.73 -13.85
C ARG A 153 13.64 0.46 -13.46
N SER A 154 14.28 0.41 -12.29
CA SER A 154 15.22 1.43 -11.83
C SER A 154 16.31 0.81 -10.98
N ASN A 155 17.54 1.30 -11.16
CA ASN A 155 18.58 1.24 -10.13
C ASN A 155 18.64 2.58 -9.41
N PHE A 156 19.14 2.56 -8.19
CA PHE A 156 19.50 3.73 -7.42
C PHE A 156 21.03 3.80 -7.36
N TYR A 157 21.58 4.97 -7.64
CA TYR A 157 23.00 5.19 -7.84
C TYR A 157 23.62 5.99 -6.68
N GLU A 158 24.95 6.12 -6.69
CA GLU A 158 25.68 6.91 -5.69
C GLU A 158 25.07 8.32 -5.56
N GLY A 159 24.70 8.69 -4.33
CA GLY A 159 24.08 9.98 -4.01
C GLY A 159 22.55 9.98 -4.00
N ASP A 160 21.88 8.89 -4.42
CA ASP A 160 20.44 8.74 -4.25
C ASP A 160 20.12 8.47 -2.77
N VAL A 161 19.68 9.52 -2.07
CA VAL A 161 19.34 9.46 -0.64
C VAL A 161 17.84 9.66 -0.46
N LEU A 162 17.20 8.68 0.16
CA LEU A 162 15.84 8.80 0.63
C LEU A 162 15.84 9.48 2.01
N ALA A 163 15.59 10.79 1.99
CA ALA A 163 15.55 11.63 3.18
C ALA A 163 14.58 11.08 4.24
N LYS A 164 14.90 11.28 5.51
CA LYS A 164 13.97 11.03 6.63
C LYS A 164 12.67 11.79 6.38
N ARG A 165 11.54 11.15 6.68
CA ARG A 165 10.22 11.76 6.44
C ARG A 165 10.11 12.36 5.02
N GLY A 166 10.67 11.66 4.04
CA GLY A 166 10.75 12.06 2.63
C GLY A 166 10.33 10.92 1.71
N ALA A 167 10.43 11.15 0.41
CA ALA A 167 10.06 10.18 -0.61
C ALA A 167 10.99 10.19 -1.82
N VAL A 168 11.07 9.06 -2.49
CA VAL A 168 11.56 8.96 -3.86
C VAL A 168 10.40 8.62 -4.77
N ILE A 169 10.20 9.42 -5.80
CA ILE A 169 9.27 9.16 -6.89
C ILE A 169 10.07 8.60 -8.06
N VAL A 170 9.96 7.30 -8.28
CA VAL A 170 10.42 6.69 -9.52
C VAL A 170 9.32 6.87 -10.54
N TYR A 171 9.57 7.62 -11.60
CA TYR A 171 8.58 7.93 -12.63
C TYR A 171 8.96 7.34 -13.98
N GLY A 172 7.96 6.96 -14.77
CA GLY A 172 8.18 6.58 -16.15
C GLY A 172 8.56 7.80 -16.99
N GLY A 173 9.41 7.66 -18.00
CA GLY A 173 9.70 8.74 -18.94
C GLY A 173 11.17 8.91 -19.29
N ARG A 174 11.57 10.15 -19.57
CA ARG A 174 12.86 10.47 -20.18
C ARG A 174 13.86 10.93 -19.12
N LEU A 175 15.11 10.52 -19.30
CA LEU A 175 16.26 11.02 -18.54
C LEU A 175 16.47 12.55 -18.70
N SER A 176 15.97 13.14 -19.78
CA SER A 176 16.12 14.56 -20.10
C SER A 176 14.79 15.18 -20.52
N GLY A 177 14.52 16.41 -20.09
CA GLY A 177 13.31 17.14 -20.45
C GLY A 177 12.83 18.00 -19.28
N SER A 178 11.52 18.25 -19.20
CA SER A 178 10.93 18.85 -18.01
C SER A 178 10.91 17.81 -16.90
N GLU A 179 11.67 18.07 -15.83
CA GLU A 179 11.72 17.20 -14.66
C GLU A 179 10.49 17.41 -13.77
N PRO A 180 10.11 16.41 -12.95
CA PRO A 180 9.11 16.60 -11.90
C PRO A 180 9.48 17.72 -10.93
N ILE A 181 8.49 18.51 -10.50
CA ILE A 181 8.67 19.57 -9.49
C ILE A 181 7.85 19.20 -8.27
N LEU A 182 8.49 18.51 -7.34
CA LEU A 182 7.86 18.02 -6.11
C LEU A 182 8.36 18.81 -4.89
N GLY A 183 7.76 18.56 -3.73
CA GLY A 183 8.08 19.29 -2.50
C GLY A 183 9.49 19.00 -1.98
N ASP A 184 9.90 19.76 -0.96
CA ASP A 184 11.16 19.51 -0.26
C ASP A 184 11.23 18.08 0.28
N GLY A 185 12.41 17.45 0.20
CA GLY A 185 12.62 16.07 0.66
C GLY A 185 12.04 15.01 -0.29
N VAL A 186 11.64 15.39 -1.51
CA VAL A 186 11.17 14.47 -2.54
C VAL A 186 12.20 14.39 -3.68
N LEU A 187 12.84 13.24 -3.81
CA LEU A 187 13.73 12.94 -4.93
C LEU A 187 12.89 12.35 -6.08
N ALA A 188 13.13 12.79 -7.32
CA ALA A 188 12.42 12.27 -8.49
C ALA A 188 13.42 11.64 -9.46
N LEU A 189 13.26 10.34 -9.76
CA LEU A 189 14.18 9.56 -10.58
C LEU A 189 13.45 8.93 -11.78
N PRO A 190 13.96 9.08 -13.01
CA PRO A 190 13.37 8.42 -14.17
C PRO A 190 13.73 6.92 -14.19
N ALA A 191 12.73 6.07 -14.39
CA ALA A 191 12.91 4.64 -14.62
C ALA A 191 13.56 4.40 -16.00
N THR A 192 14.88 4.24 -16.04
CA THR A 192 15.67 4.18 -17.29
C THR A 192 16.20 2.79 -17.63
N GLU A 193 16.03 1.80 -16.76
CA GLU A 193 16.56 0.44 -16.95
C GLU A 193 15.76 -0.38 -17.97
N SER A 194 14.63 0.16 -18.44
CA SER A 194 13.80 -0.43 -19.48
C SER A 194 13.37 0.63 -20.50
N THR A 195 13.29 0.24 -21.78
CA THR A 195 12.81 1.12 -22.86
C THR A 195 11.35 1.52 -22.73
N SER A 196 10.57 0.82 -21.88
CA SER A 196 9.18 1.16 -21.58
C SER A 196 9.01 2.03 -20.34
N GLY A 197 10.10 2.48 -19.71
CA GLY A 197 10.04 3.14 -18.41
C GLY A 197 9.54 2.17 -17.33
N LEU A 198 8.55 2.60 -16.54
CA LEU A 198 7.88 1.73 -15.58
C LEU A 198 6.99 0.70 -16.28
N GLY A 199 6.18 1.11 -17.26
CA GLY A 199 5.34 0.21 -18.06
C GLY A 199 4.37 -0.60 -17.21
N LEU A 200 3.66 0.07 -16.29
CA LEU A 200 2.79 -0.56 -15.31
C LEU A 200 1.49 -1.05 -15.97
N ASN A 201 1.03 -2.23 -15.56
CA ASN A 201 -0.20 -2.78 -16.10
C ASN A 201 -1.45 -2.23 -15.39
N ASN A 202 -2.34 -1.57 -16.14
CA ASN A 202 -3.63 -1.06 -15.64
C ASN A 202 -4.55 -2.14 -15.04
N SER A 203 -4.37 -3.41 -15.42
CA SER A 203 -5.12 -4.54 -14.88
C SER A 203 -4.53 -5.11 -13.58
N GLY A 204 -3.34 -4.63 -13.18
CA GLY A 204 -2.60 -5.09 -12.02
C GLY A 204 -1.19 -5.53 -12.37
N ASP A 205 -0.27 -5.29 -11.44
CA ASP A 205 1.15 -5.63 -11.57
C ASP A 205 1.76 -6.03 -10.21
N THR A 206 3.00 -6.50 -10.24
CA THR A 206 3.85 -6.69 -9.06
C THR A 206 4.96 -5.67 -9.08
N VAL A 207 5.28 -5.06 -7.94
CA VAL A 207 6.47 -4.20 -7.77
C VAL A 207 7.29 -4.76 -6.62
N THR A 208 8.59 -4.89 -6.81
CA THR A 208 9.54 -5.35 -5.79
C THR A 208 10.65 -4.32 -5.63
N LEU A 209 10.84 -3.85 -4.40
CA LEU A 209 11.96 -3.01 -3.97
C LEU A 209 13.00 -3.90 -3.28
N ARG A 210 14.27 -3.77 -3.70
CA ARG A 210 15.40 -4.49 -3.10
C ARG A 210 16.49 -3.52 -2.67
N ASN A 211 17.17 -3.87 -1.58
CA ASN A 211 18.35 -3.14 -1.11
C ASN A 211 19.60 -3.49 -1.94
N ALA A 212 20.74 -2.92 -1.55
CA ALA A 212 22.03 -3.09 -2.23
C ALA A 212 22.53 -4.55 -2.27
N GLU A 213 22.20 -5.35 -1.24
CA GLU A 213 22.53 -6.77 -1.19
C GLU A 213 21.56 -7.65 -2.01
N GLY A 214 20.52 -7.04 -2.59
CA GLY A 214 19.49 -7.72 -3.37
C GLY A 214 18.37 -8.32 -2.51
N TYR A 215 18.33 -8.05 -1.20
CA TYR A 215 17.24 -8.50 -0.33
C TYR A 215 15.98 -7.67 -0.55
N VAL A 216 14.83 -8.32 -0.47
CA VAL A 216 13.52 -7.66 -0.65
C VAL A 216 13.22 -6.81 0.58
N ILE A 217 12.92 -5.53 0.36
CA ILE A 217 12.50 -4.59 1.41
C ILE A 217 10.98 -4.43 1.41
N ASP A 218 10.40 -4.29 0.23
CA ASP A 218 8.94 -4.27 0.06
C ASP A 218 8.57 -4.98 -1.25
N ARG A 219 7.41 -5.63 -1.24
CA ARG A 219 6.83 -6.24 -2.43
C ARG A 219 5.34 -6.10 -2.39
N ILE A 220 4.80 -5.47 -3.41
CA ILE A 220 3.37 -5.26 -3.55
C ILE A 220 2.88 -5.96 -4.80
N LYS A 221 1.62 -6.40 -4.75
CA LYS A 221 0.86 -6.78 -5.93
C LYS A 221 -0.44 -5.99 -5.91
N PHE A 222 -0.67 -5.21 -6.94
CA PHE A 222 -1.89 -4.43 -7.07
C PHE A 222 -2.81 -5.00 -8.15
N GLY A 223 -4.11 -4.75 -8.00
CA GLY A 223 -5.13 -5.14 -8.96
C GLY A 223 -5.38 -4.06 -10.00
N LYS A 224 -6.60 -3.97 -10.49
CA LYS A 224 -6.99 -2.94 -11.47
C LYS A 224 -6.73 -1.53 -10.93
N ALA A 225 -5.95 -0.74 -11.65
CA ALA A 225 -5.71 0.67 -11.34
C ALA A 225 -6.99 1.52 -11.60
N PRO A 226 -7.25 2.54 -10.77
CA PRO A 226 -8.33 3.50 -11.04
C PRO A 226 -8.01 4.33 -12.28
N GLY A 227 -9.04 4.86 -12.96
CA GLY A 227 -8.84 5.75 -14.10
C GLY A 227 -8.36 7.13 -13.64
N GLY A 228 -7.17 7.56 -14.08
CA GLY A 228 -6.61 8.87 -13.80
C GLY A 228 -6.07 9.10 -12.38
N GLY A 229 -6.32 8.18 -11.44
CA GLY A 229 -5.86 8.27 -10.06
C GLY A 229 -4.90 7.14 -9.70
N SER A 230 -4.26 7.28 -8.53
CA SER A 230 -3.33 6.30 -7.98
C SER A 230 -4.02 5.31 -7.05
N LEU A 231 -3.28 4.26 -6.71
CA LEU A 231 -3.52 3.42 -5.54
C LEU A 231 -2.55 3.86 -4.43
N THR A 232 -3.01 3.90 -3.18
CA THR A 232 -2.19 4.24 -2.01
C THR A 232 -2.34 3.21 -0.89
N ARG A 233 -1.28 3.03 -0.11
CA ARG A 233 -1.24 2.18 1.07
C ARG A 233 -1.96 2.89 2.23
N HIS A 234 -3.06 2.32 2.74
CA HIS A 234 -3.87 2.96 3.78
C HIS A 234 -4.62 1.92 4.65
N PRO A 235 -4.68 2.06 6.00
CA PRO A 235 -4.35 3.23 6.80
C PRO A 235 -2.90 3.38 7.29
N GLY A 236 -2.00 2.50 6.89
CA GLY A 236 -0.60 2.63 7.31
C GLY A 236 0.31 1.51 6.80
N PRO A 237 1.49 1.35 7.42
CA PRO A 237 2.42 0.26 7.17
C PRO A 237 1.71 -1.10 7.13
N SER A 238 2.01 -1.91 6.12
CA SER A 238 1.39 -3.24 5.89
C SER A 238 -0.10 -3.25 5.49
N ALA A 239 -0.73 -2.08 5.28
CA ALA A 239 -2.11 -2.03 4.80
C ALA A 239 -2.21 -2.38 3.30
N PRO A 240 -3.40 -2.81 2.81
CA PRO A 240 -3.61 -3.02 1.38
C PRO A 240 -3.55 -1.71 0.60
N PHE A 241 -3.30 -1.82 -0.70
CA PHE A 241 -3.46 -0.71 -1.64
C PHE A 241 -4.95 -0.51 -1.97
N VAL A 242 -5.40 0.74 -1.86
CA VAL A 242 -6.77 1.17 -2.18
C VAL A 242 -6.74 2.39 -3.10
N ALA A 243 -7.83 2.65 -3.82
CA ALA A 243 -7.90 3.84 -4.68
C ALA A 243 -7.75 5.12 -3.84
N HIS A 244 -6.77 5.96 -4.19
CA HIS A 244 -6.43 7.16 -3.43
C HIS A 244 -7.62 8.12 -3.27
N ALA A 245 -8.46 8.23 -4.31
CA ALA A 245 -9.69 9.02 -4.31
C ALA A 245 -10.64 8.69 -3.14
N ASN A 246 -10.58 7.47 -2.61
CA ASN A 246 -11.47 7.03 -1.53
C ASN A 246 -10.99 7.43 -0.13
N ILE A 247 -9.78 8.00 0.01
CA ILE A 247 -9.16 8.29 1.31
C ILE A 247 -9.36 9.74 1.73
N ALA A 248 -8.95 10.69 0.89
CA ALA A 248 -8.97 12.12 1.22
C ALA A 248 -9.58 12.99 0.11
N GLY A 249 -10.35 12.40 -0.81
CA GLY A 249 -10.95 13.10 -1.96
C GLY A 249 -9.97 13.56 -3.04
N LYS A 250 -8.65 13.44 -2.80
CA LYS A 250 -7.60 13.62 -3.81
C LYS A 250 -7.39 12.32 -4.58
N GLY A 251 -7.11 12.40 -5.88
CA GLY A 251 -6.85 11.20 -6.68
C GLY A 251 -5.38 10.77 -6.72
N ILE A 252 -4.46 11.61 -6.21
CA ILE A 252 -3.02 11.40 -6.15
C ILE A 252 -2.40 12.27 -5.03
N SER A 253 -1.23 11.90 -4.49
CA SER A 253 -0.45 12.73 -3.56
C SER A 253 1.08 12.52 -3.62
N PRO A 254 1.73 12.55 -4.80
CA PRO A 254 3.16 12.23 -4.88
C PRO A 254 4.00 13.18 -4.00
N GLY A 255 4.82 12.58 -3.15
CA GLY A 255 5.68 13.22 -2.17
C GLY A 255 4.97 13.63 -0.86
N ALA A 256 3.78 13.12 -0.57
CA ALA A 256 2.97 13.56 0.55
C ALA A 256 2.09 12.44 1.13
N TRP A 257 1.62 12.64 2.36
CA TRP A 257 0.54 11.83 2.93
C TRP A 257 -0.70 11.87 2.02
N PRO A 258 -1.63 10.91 2.10
CA PRO A 258 -2.86 10.94 1.28
C PRO A 258 -3.72 12.20 1.48
N SER A 259 -3.60 12.88 2.62
CA SER A 259 -4.22 14.21 2.85
C SER A 259 -3.59 15.32 1.99
N GLY A 260 -2.41 15.08 1.43
CA GLY A 260 -1.51 16.00 0.76
C GLY A 260 -0.64 16.83 1.70
N ALA A 261 -0.60 16.51 3.00
CA ALA A 261 0.35 17.10 3.94
C ALA A 261 1.76 16.51 3.68
N PRO A 262 2.85 17.29 3.82
CA PRO A 262 4.21 16.78 3.67
C PRO A 262 4.51 15.64 4.66
N PHE A 263 5.36 14.69 4.27
CA PHE A 263 5.80 13.60 5.16
C PHE A 263 6.53 14.09 6.43
N THR A 264 7.09 15.30 6.40
CA THR A 264 7.70 15.96 7.57
C THR A 264 6.71 16.33 8.67
N GLU A 265 5.41 16.35 8.35
CA GLU A 265 4.33 16.53 9.33
C GLU A 265 3.81 15.16 9.79
N GLU A 266 3.22 15.11 10.98
CA GLU A 266 2.56 13.87 11.43
C GLU A 266 1.40 13.51 10.48
N PRO A 267 1.15 12.21 10.23
CA PRO A 267 0.09 11.76 9.35
C PRO A 267 -1.26 12.21 9.90
N PHE A 268 -1.73 13.34 9.40
CA PHE A 268 -3.07 13.85 9.67
C PHE A 268 -3.92 13.57 8.43
N LEU A 269 -4.78 12.56 8.55
CA LEU A 269 -5.96 12.52 7.71
C LEU A 269 -7.00 13.36 8.44
N PRO A 270 -7.42 14.52 7.89
CA PRO A 270 -8.64 15.13 8.37
C PRO A 270 -9.72 14.07 8.21
N VAL A 271 -10.21 13.54 9.33
CA VAL A 271 -11.50 12.84 9.32
C VAL A 271 -12.45 13.88 8.71
N PRO A 272 -13.11 13.60 7.58
CA PRO A 272 -14.05 14.56 7.01
C PRO A 272 -15.02 14.93 8.13
N GLU A 273 -15.00 16.20 8.52
CA GLU A 273 -15.86 16.66 9.60
C GLU A 273 -17.29 16.51 9.09
N VAL A 274 -18.02 15.52 9.61
CA VAL A 274 -19.44 15.36 9.30
C VAL A 274 -20.17 16.47 10.06
N VAL A 275 -20.29 17.64 9.43
CA VAL A 275 -21.01 18.77 9.99
C VAL A 275 -22.51 18.52 9.84
N ILE A 276 -23.16 18.11 10.93
CA ILE A 276 -24.62 18.09 11.03
C ILE A 276 -25.05 19.38 11.73
N ARG A 277 -25.74 20.27 11.02
CA ARG A 277 -26.35 21.46 11.61
C ARG A 277 -27.77 21.12 12.04
N ALA A 278 -28.09 21.41 13.29
CA ALA A 278 -29.45 21.30 13.82
C ALA A 278 -29.91 22.69 14.24
N GLU A 279 -31.03 23.16 13.69
CA GLU A 279 -31.62 24.45 14.00
C GLU A 279 -33.10 24.28 14.34
N VAL A 280 -33.60 25.11 15.27
CA VAL A 280 -35.04 25.17 15.57
C VAL A 280 -35.61 26.43 14.94
N ILE A 281 -36.45 26.25 13.94
CA ILE A 281 -37.14 27.34 13.23
C ILE A 281 -38.63 27.02 13.20
N ASP A 282 -39.47 27.97 13.64
CA ASP A 282 -40.93 27.84 13.63
C ASP A 282 -41.48 26.55 14.28
N GLY A 283 -40.85 26.11 15.37
CA GLY A 283 -41.25 24.90 16.11
C GLY A 283 -40.89 23.58 15.41
N LYS A 284 -40.02 23.61 14.40
CA LYS A 284 -39.45 22.42 13.76
C LYS A 284 -37.95 22.35 14.03
N ILE A 285 -37.45 21.13 14.22
CA ILE A 285 -36.01 20.83 14.15
C ILE A 285 -35.67 20.55 12.70
N SER A 286 -34.76 21.35 12.15
CA SER A 286 -34.20 21.19 10.81
C SER A 286 -32.77 20.69 10.94
N LEU A 287 -32.48 19.55 10.34
CA LEU A 287 -31.16 18.97 10.19
C LEU A 287 -30.65 19.27 8.78
N SER A 288 -29.38 19.66 8.64
CA SER A 288 -28.69 19.72 7.36
C SER A 288 -27.29 19.12 7.48
N TRP A 289 -26.82 18.48 6.42
CA TRP A 289 -25.54 17.77 6.35
C TRP A 289 -25.02 17.74 4.91
N GLU A 290 -23.75 17.41 4.72
CA GLU A 290 -23.21 17.11 3.39
C GLU A 290 -23.69 15.72 2.93
N ALA A 291 -24.39 15.67 1.80
CA ALA A 291 -24.92 14.43 1.25
C ALA A 291 -24.08 13.97 0.06
N ALA A 292 -23.68 12.71 0.06
CA ALA A 292 -23.04 12.07 -1.08
C ALA A 292 -24.03 11.97 -2.25
N PRO A 293 -23.61 12.33 -3.49
CA PRO A 293 -24.46 12.16 -4.66
C PRO A 293 -24.92 10.71 -4.80
N THR A 294 -26.19 10.50 -5.14
CA THR A 294 -26.81 9.17 -5.35
C THR A 294 -26.93 8.26 -4.12
N ALA A 295 -26.37 8.65 -2.98
CA ALA A 295 -26.56 7.92 -1.73
C ALA A 295 -28.01 8.08 -1.23
N THR A 296 -28.47 7.05 -0.55
CA THR A 296 -29.82 6.99 0.02
C THR A 296 -29.71 7.12 1.54
N TYR A 297 -30.56 7.92 2.16
CA TYR A 297 -30.49 8.23 3.58
C TYR A 297 -31.79 7.91 4.32
N THR A 298 -31.64 7.39 5.54
CA THR A 298 -32.72 7.18 6.50
C THR A 298 -32.45 8.00 7.75
N VAL A 299 -33.42 8.82 8.18
CA VAL A 299 -33.32 9.56 9.44
C VAL A 299 -34.13 8.84 10.50
N LEU A 300 -33.46 8.37 11.54
CA LEU A 300 -34.07 7.78 12.72
C LEU A 300 -34.19 8.82 13.83
N GLY A 301 -35.23 8.71 14.66
CA GLY A 301 -35.47 9.58 15.81
C GLY A 301 -35.68 8.80 17.10
N SER A 302 -35.27 9.40 18.22
CA SER A 302 -35.57 8.92 19.57
C SER A 302 -35.79 10.08 20.56
N GLN A 303 -36.39 9.75 21.69
CA GLN A 303 -36.56 10.65 22.85
C GLN A 303 -35.50 10.39 23.93
N ALA A 304 -34.68 9.34 23.76
CA ALA A 304 -33.59 8.98 24.66
C ALA A 304 -32.32 8.74 23.85
N VAL A 305 -31.18 9.15 24.41
CA VAL A 305 -29.87 9.02 23.76
C VAL A 305 -29.54 7.57 23.39
N ASN A 306 -29.96 6.62 24.22
CA ASN A 306 -29.72 5.18 24.02
C ASN A 306 -30.82 4.49 23.19
N GLY A 307 -31.76 5.25 22.61
CA GLY A 307 -32.86 4.71 21.84
C GLY A 307 -34.06 4.25 22.67
N PRO A 308 -34.99 3.47 22.08
CA PRO A 308 -34.93 2.95 20.72
C PRO A 308 -35.06 4.05 19.66
N TYR A 309 -34.32 3.91 18.56
CA TYR A 309 -34.39 4.79 17.39
C TYR A 309 -35.35 4.19 16.36
N LYS A 310 -36.27 5.00 15.87
CA LYS A 310 -37.26 4.58 14.86
C LYS A 310 -37.17 5.46 13.61
N PRO A 311 -37.39 4.92 12.41
CA PRO A 311 -37.42 5.72 11.19
C PRO A 311 -38.45 6.85 11.28
N LEU A 312 -37.99 8.06 11.02
CA LEU A 312 -38.83 9.23 10.80
C LEU A 312 -39.06 9.46 9.31
N THR A 313 -38.04 9.14 8.50
CA THR A 313 -38.12 9.10 7.05
C THR A 313 -37.05 8.15 6.53
N GLU A 314 -37.30 7.58 5.36
CA GLU A 314 -36.44 6.62 4.71
C GLU A 314 -36.26 7.02 3.26
N ARG A 315 -35.16 6.59 2.66
CA ARG A 315 -34.88 6.75 1.24
C ARG A 315 -34.78 8.18 0.72
N LEU A 316 -34.28 9.10 1.54
CA LEU A 316 -33.94 10.45 1.10
C LEU A 316 -32.75 10.41 0.12
N VAL A 317 -32.85 11.14 -0.98
CA VAL A 317 -31.78 11.29 -1.98
C VAL A 317 -31.58 12.78 -2.23
N PHE A 318 -30.31 13.18 -2.35
CA PHE A 318 -29.93 14.57 -2.60
C PHE A 318 -28.92 14.62 -3.74
N ASP A 319 -29.27 15.36 -4.80
CA ASP A 319 -28.44 15.45 -6.00
C ASP A 319 -27.42 16.60 -5.95
N GLY A 320 -27.54 17.48 -4.95
CA GLY A 320 -26.79 18.75 -4.86
C GLY A 320 -25.72 18.80 -3.77
N GLY A 321 -25.25 17.65 -3.25
CA GLY A 321 -24.21 17.64 -2.21
C GLY A 321 -24.70 18.03 -0.81
N SER A 322 -25.95 18.47 -0.65
CA SER A 322 -26.51 18.95 0.61
C SER A 322 -27.78 18.18 0.96
N GLY A 323 -27.74 17.49 2.10
CA GLY A 323 -28.87 16.80 2.71
C GLY A 323 -29.64 17.71 3.66
N SER A 324 -30.95 17.51 3.74
CA SER A 324 -31.78 18.17 4.75
C SER A 324 -32.98 17.32 5.18
N PHE A 325 -33.39 17.48 6.43
CA PHE A 325 -34.57 16.86 7.01
C PHE A 325 -35.19 17.79 8.03
N SER A 326 -36.53 17.85 8.10
CA SER A 326 -37.21 18.61 9.16
C SER A 326 -38.32 17.80 9.81
N SER A 327 -38.49 17.98 11.11
CA SER A 327 -39.55 17.34 11.91
C SER A 327 -40.07 18.30 12.97
N PRO A 328 -41.35 18.22 13.39
CA PRO A 328 -41.83 19.04 14.49
C PRO A 328 -41.05 18.77 15.78
N ALA A 329 -40.73 19.83 16.52
CA ALA A 329 -40.05 19.78 17.81
C ALA A 329 -41.04 19.34 18.91
N LYS A 330 -41.44 18.06 18.89
CA LYS A 330 -42.53 17.52 19.72
C LYS A 330 -42.17 17.30 21.19
N ALA A 331 -40.91 17.47 21.56
CA ALA A 331 -40.42 17.21 22.91
C ALA A 331 -39.20 18.08 23.25
N ALA A 332 -38.94 18.22 24.54
CA ALA A 332 -37.80 18.99 25.06
C ALA A 332 -36.44 18.40 24.63
N THR A 333 -36.38 17.09 24.38
CA THR A 333 -35.15 16.40 23.96
C THR A 333 -35.47 15.45 22.83
N GLN A 334 -34.81 15.60 21.69
CA GLN A 334 -34.92 14.69 20.55
C GLN A 334 -33.53 14.35 20.04
N PHE A 335 -33.32 13.07 19.78
CA PHE A 335 -32.06 12.54 19.25
C PHE A 335 -32.32 11.99 17.86
N PHE A 336 -31.35 12.16 16.97
CA PHE A 336 -31.45 11.75 15.58
C PHE A 336 -30.23 10.93 15.17
N ILE A 337 -30.44 9.96 14.28
CA ILE A 337 -29.38 9.27 13.56
C ILE A 337 -29.66 9.46 12.08
N ILE A 338 -28.68 9.95 11.33
CA ILE A 338 -28.72 9.98 9.87
C ILE A 338 -27.92 8.77 9.41
N LYS A 339 -28.62 7.79 8.84
CA LYS A 339 -28.04 6.55 8.34
C LYS A 339 -27.94 6.63 6.82
N VAL A 340 -26.79 6.29 6.27
CA VAL A 340 -26.65 6.00 4.84
C VAL A 340 -27.06 4.54 4.61
N ASP A 341 -27.96 4.32 3.66
CA ASP A 341 -28.49 3.01 3.28
C ASP A 341 -27.69 2.36 2.15
#